data_AF-A0A0G4K171-F1
#
_entry.id   AF-A0A0G4K171-F1
#
_cell.length_a   1.000
_cell.length_b   1.000
_cell.length_c   1.000
_cell.angle_alpha   90.00
_cell.angle_beta   90.00
_cell.angle_gamma   90.00
#
_symmetry.space_group_name_H-M   'P 1'
#
loop_
_entity.id
_entity.type
_entity.pdbx_description
1 polymer ?
#
loop_
_entity_poly.entity_id
_entity_poly.type
_entity_poly.pdbx_seq_one_letter_code
_entity_poly.pdbx_strand_id
1 'polypeptide(L)'
;MNEESAIFMTQEAFLAAMNDVPTGCWQPQAGVSLLFQRQAQGPVLQLLLASGRRYPGMLHQLLQRRFLEAETLADCCLSINGQRDVVLCCPLPATDEEKQLALTRLWRLSGLSPL
;
A
#
# COMPACT_ATOMS: atom_id res chain seq x y z
N MET A 1 -0.94 8.52 -20.03
CA MET A 1 -2.38 8.25 -20.13
C MET A 1 -2.87 8.21 -18.69
N ASN A 2 -3.62 9.22 -18.25
CA ASN A 2 -4.18 9.23 -16.89
C ASN A 2 -5.36 8.27 -16.90
N GLU A 3 -5.13 7.00 -16.58
CA GLU A 3 -6.22 6.12 -16.21
C GLU A 3 -6.84 6.69 -14.92
N GLU A 4 -8.10 7.08 -14.99
CA GLU A 4 -8.86 7.52 -13.82
C GLU A 4 -8.98 6.32 -12.87
N SER A 5 -8.16 6.30 -11.82
CA SER A 5 -8.29 5.29 -10.76
C SER A 5 -9.64 5.47 -10.07
N ALA A 6 -10.43 4.40 -10.01
CA ALA A 6 -11.66 4.40 -9.23
C ALA A 6 -11.34 4.72 -7.76
N ILE A 7 -12.07 5.67 -7.16
CA ILE A 7 -11.88 6.08 -5.77
C ILE A 7 -12.91 5.37 -4.90
N PHE A 8 -12.43 4.59 -3.95
CA PHE A 8 -13.26 3.82 -3.02
C PHE A 8 -13.32 4.51 -1.66
N MET A 9 -14.44 4.33 -0.95
CA MET A 9 -14.69 4.96 0.35
C MET A 9 -14.47 4.03 1.53
N THR A 10 -14.52 2.71 1.31
CA THR A 10 -14.34 1.69 2.36
C THR A 10 -13.33 0.62 1.95
N GLN A 11 -12.79 -0.09 2.94
CA GLN A 11 -11.86 -1.19 2.71
C GLN A 11 -12.52 -2.32 1.91
N GLU A 12 -13.77 -2.65 2.19
CA GLU A 12 -14.51 -3.73 1.53
C GLU A 12 -14.70 -3.41 0.05
N ALA A 13 -15.09 -2.17 -0.27
CA ALA A 13 -15.25 -1.72 -1.65
C ALA A 13 -13.90 -1.75 -2.40
N PHE A 14 -12.82 -1.33 -1.73
CA PHE A 14 -11.47 -1.37 -2.29
C PHE A 14 -10.99 -2.81 -2.57
N LEU A 15 -11.20 -3.74 -1.61
CA LEU A 15 -10.84 -5.15 -1.75
C LEU A 15 -11.66 -5.84 -2.84
N ALA A 16 -12.98 -5.60 -2.89
CA ALA A 16 -13.84 -6.15 -3.93
C ALA A 16 -13.37 -5.69 -5.32
N ALA A 17 -13.07 -4.40 -5.47
CA ALA A 17 -12.63 -3.83 -6.73
C ALA A 17 -11.31 -4.39 -7.25
N MET A 18 -10.42 -4.91 -6.38
CA MET A 18 -9.19 -5.56 -6.81
C MET A 18 -9.42 -6.75 -7.75
N ASN A 19 -10.63 -7.33 -7.78
CA ASN A 19 -11.03 -8.42 -8.66
C ASN A 19 -11.46 -7.95 -10.05
N ASP A 20 -12.10 -6.79 -10.14
CA ASP A 20 -12.91 -6.43 -11.30
C ASP A 20 -12.35 -5.27 -12.11
N VAL A 21 -11.57 -4.37 -11.50
CA VAL A 21 -11.05 -3.17 -12.18
C VAL A 21 -9.52 -3.19 -12.30
N PRO A 22 -8.95 -2.53 -13.31
CA PRO A 22 -7.50 -2.53 -13.53
C PRO A 22 -6.72 -1.69 -12.52
N THR A 23 -7.34 -0.62 -11.99
CA THR A 23 -6.73 0.25 -10.99
C THR A 23 -7.76 0.82 -10.04
N GLY A 24 -7.34 1.05 -8.79
CA GLY A 24 -8.18 1.63 -7.77
C GLY A 24 -7.36 2.35 -6.71
N CYS A 25 -8.00 3.31 -6.04
CA CYS A 25 -7.43 4.09 -4.95
C CYS A 25 -8.41 4.16 -3.77
N TRP A 26 -7.92 4.00 -2.55
CA TRP A 26 -8.66 4.26 -1.32
C TRP A 26 -7.82 5.14 -0.40
N GLN A 27 -8.45 6.17 0.17
CA GLN A 27 -7.81 7.09 1.11
C GLN A 27 -8.44 6.94 2.51
N PRO A 28 -7.93 6.01 3.34
CA PRO A 28 -8.48 5.76 4.67
C PRO A 28 -8.27 6.94 5.63
N GLN A 29 -7.23 7.74 5.41
CA GLN A 29 -6.94 8.92 6.21
C GLN A 29 -6.11 9.94 5.43
N ALA A 30 -6.16 11.20 5.82
CA ALA A 30 -5.46 12.27 5.12
C ALA A 30 -3.95 12.00 5.00
N GLY A 31 -3.43 12.02 3.78
CA GLY A 31 -2.01 11.76 3.49
C GLY A 31 -1.60 10.28 3.49
N VAL A 32 -2.57 9.36 3.55
CA VAL A 32 -2.37 7.93 3.31
C VAL A 32 -3.24 7.49 2.14
N SER A 33 -2.67 6.81 1.17
CA SER A 33 -3.41 6.30 0.01
C SER A 33 -3.02 4.86 -0.26
N LEU A 34 -4.00 3.99 -0.44
CA LEU A 34 -3.83 2.63 -0.91
C LEU A 34 -4.21 2.57 -2.37
N LEU A 35 -3.32 2.05 -3.20
CA LEU A 35 -3.52 1.93 -4.64
C LEU A 35 -3.23 0.51 -5.09
N PHE A 36 -4.07 -0.02 -5.99
CA PHE A 36 -3.71 -1.20 -6.77
C PHE A 36 -3.68 -0.86 -8.25
N GLN A 37 -2.79 -1.51 -8.97
CA GLN A 37 -2.63 -1.35 -10.41
C GLN A 37 -2.23 -2.68 -11.04
N ARG A 38 -2.99 -3.13 -12.03
CA ARG A 38 -2.65 -4.30 -12.86
C ARG A 38 -1.76 -3.85 -14.03
N GLN A 39 -0.49 -3.59 -13.76
CA GLN A 39 0.47 -3.16 -14.79
C GLN A 39 1.06 -4.35 -15.57
N ALA A 40 1.57 -4.10 -16.77
CA ALA A 40 2.26 -5.09 -17.60
C ALA A 40 3.54 -5.66 -16.94
N GLN A 41 4.15 -4.89 -16.03
CA GLN A 41 5.33 -5.31 -15.25
C GLN A 41 4.96 -6.18 -14.03
N GLY A 42 3.67 -6.44 -13.83
CA GLY A 42 3.12 -7.19 -12.70
C GLY A 42 2.09 -6.36 -11.94
N PRO A 43 1.02 -6.99 -11.43
CA PRO A 43 0.03 -6.28 -10.64
C PRO A 43 0.61 -5.96 -9.25
N VAL A 44 0.40 -4.74 -8.78
CA VAL A 44 1.01 -4.23 -7.54
C VAL A 44 -0.05 -3.64 -6.62
N LEU A 45 0.14 -3.84 -5.32
CA LEU A 45 -0.56 -3.14 -4.24
C LEU A 45 0.42 -2.20 -3.54
N GLN A 46 0.02 -0.94 -3.34
CA GLN A 46 0.86 0.12 -2.81
C GLN A 46 0.15 0.88 -1.69
N LEU A 47 0.91 1.24 -0.65
CA LEU A 47 0.53 2.20 0.37
C LEU A 47 1.48 3.40 0.25
N LEU A 48 0.93 4.56 -0.09
CA LEU A 48 1.63 5.83 -0.17
C LEU A 48 1.43 6.65 1.09
N LEU A 49 2.53 7.16 1.64
CA LEU A 49 2.55 8.11 2.73
C LEU A 49 3.07 9.44 2.20
N ALA A 50 2.18 10.44 2.18
CA ALA A 50 2.49 11.76 1.68
C ALA A 50 3.70 12.37 2.39
N SER A 51 4.56 13.06 1.65
CA SER A 51 5.76 13.70 2.19
C SER A 51 5.49 14.63 3.39
N GLY A 52 4.34 15.31 3.40
CA GLY A 52 3.88 16.18 4.51
C GLY A 52 3.47 15.44 5.79
N ARG A 53 3.39 14.10 5.77
CA ARG A 53 3.12 13.24 6.94
C ARG A 53 4.39 12.61 7.53
N ARG A 54 5.57 12.89 6.97
CA ARG A 54 6.84 12.37 7.49
C ARG A 54 7.21 13.08 8.78
N TYR A 55 7.37 12.32 9.85
CA TYR A 55 7.95 12.80 11.10
C TYR A 55 9.40 12.31 11.26
N PRO A 56 10.25 13.05 12.00
CA PRO A 56 11.61 12.60 12.28
C PRO A 56 11.63 11.18 12.86
N GLY A 57 12.45 10.30 12.27
CA GLY A 57 12.55 8.90 12.70
C GLY A 57 11.56 7.93 12.06
N MET A 58 10.55 8.40 11.31
CA MET A 58 9.58 7.51 10.63
C MET A 58 10.27 6.49 9.72
N LEU A 59 11.19 6.94 8.86
CA LEU A 59 11.94 6.04 7.96
C LEU A 59 12.79 5.04 8.75
N HIS A 60 13.37 5.46 9.87
CA HIS A 60 14.15 4.57 10.73
C HIS A 60 13.25 3.49 11.35
N GLN A 61 12.07 3.85 11.83
CA GLN A 61 11.09 2.90 12.36
C GLN A 61 10.59 1.93 11.28
N LEU A 62 10.31 2.40 10.07
CA LEU A 62 9.92 1.54 8.94
C LEU A 62 10.99 0.51 8.62
N LEU A 63 12.24 0.96 8.49
CA LEU A 63 13.39 0.09 8.21
C LEU A 63 13.64 -0.90 9.35
N GLN A 64 13.58 -0.44 10.60
CA GLN A 64 13.73 -1.28 11.77
C GLN A 64 12.64 -2.36 11.83
N ARG A 65 11.38 -2.01 11.57
CA ARG A 65 10.27 -2.97 11.56
C ARG A 65 10.43 -4.00 10.45
N ARG A 66 10.79 -3.57 9.24
CA ARG A 66 11.11 -4.46 8.12
C ARG A 66 12.22 -5.45 8.48
N PHE A 67 13.26 -4.98 9.19
CA PHE A 67 14.37 -5.83 9.62
C PHE A 67 13.94 -6.85 10.68
N LEU A 68 13.22 -6.40 11.72
CA LEU A 68 12.77 -7.27 12.82
C LEU A 68 11.75 -8.32 12.38
N GLU A 69 10.93 -8.00 11.37
CA GLU A 69 9.82 -8.83 10.90
C GLU A 69 10.05 -9.35 9.47
N ALA A 70 11.31 -9.55 9.09
CA ALA A 70 11.72 -9.83 7.71
C ALA A 70 10.99 -11.04 7.10
N GLU A 71 10.74 -12.09 7.87
CA GLU A 71 10.00 -13.28 7.39
C GLU A 71 8.52 -12.96 7.10
N THR A 72 7.90 -12.11 7.92
CA THR A 72 6.48 -11.73 7.77
C THR A 72 6.27 -10.67 6.69
N LEU A 73 7.27 -9.83 6.46
CA LEU A 73 7.22 -8.67 5.55
C LEU A 73 8.09 -8.85 4.30
N ALA A 74 8.54 -10.05 4.00
CA ALA A 74 9.50 -10.35 2.92
C ALA A 74 9.04 -9.81 1.55
N ASP A 75 7.74 -9.94 1.25
CA ASP A 75 7.14 -9.53 -0.03
C ASP A 75 6.86 -8.03 -0.12
N CYS A 76 6.99 -7.31 1.00
CA CYS A 76 6.85 -5.86 0.99
C CYS A 76 8.16 -5.23 0.56
N CYS A 77 8.10 -4.12 -0.16
CA CYS A 77 9.21 -3.29 -0.62
C CYS A 77 8.99 -1.87 -0.13
N LEU A 78 10.10 -1.15 0.14
CA LEU A 78 10.08 0.24 0.57
C LEU A 78 10.84 1.07 -0.48
N SER A 79 10.23 2.14 -0.95
CA SER A 79 10.87 3.09 -1.86
C SER A 79 10.40 4.52 -1.59
N ILE A 80 11.02 5.48 -2.26
CA ILE A 80 10.61 6.89 -2.26
C ILE A 80 10.37 7.29 -3.71
N ASN A 81 9.19 7.85 -4.01
CA ASN A 81 8.85 8.27 -5.37
C ASN A 81 9.43 9.68 -5.70
N GLY A 82 9.21 10.15 -6.93
CA GLY A 82 9.66 11.48 -7.37
C GLY A 82 9.04 12.67 -6.61
N GLN A 83 7.88 12.48 -5.97
CA GLN A 83 7.23 13.48 -5.11
C GLN A 83 7.73 13.44 -3.66
N ARG A 84 8.73 12.59 -3.36
CA ARG A 84 9.22 12.32 -2.02
C ARG A 84 8.13 11.74 -1.11
N ASP A 85 7.18 10.98 -1.63
CA ASP A 85 6.31 10.16 -0.79
C ASP A 85 7.01 8.85 -0.46
N VAL A 86 6.72 8.29 0.72
CA VAL A 86 7.14 6.92 1.01
C VAL A 86 6.15 5.98 0.33
N VAL A 87 6.67 5.00 -0.40
CA VAL A 87 5.88 3.96 -1.06
C VAL A 87 6.24 2.63 -0.44
N LEU A 88 5.27 2.00 0.20
CA LEU A 88 5.31 0.60 0.57
C LEU A 88 4.57 -0.18 -0.51
N CYS A 89 5.14 -1.26 -1.02
CA CYS A 89 4.46 -2.04 -2.07
C CYS A 89 4.69 -3.53 -1.93
N CYS A 90 3.77 -4.33 -2.45
CA CYS A 90 3.92 -5.78 -2.60
C CYS A 90 3.22 -6.22 -3.89
N PRO A 91 3.52 -7.43 -4.40
CA PRO A 91 2.74 -8.00 -5.50
C PRO A 91 1.25 -8.05 -5.14
N LEU A 92 0.37 -7.72 -6.08
CA LEU A 92 -1.07 -7.85 -5.87
C LEU A 92 -1.45 -9.34 -5.84
N PRO A 93 -1.99 -9.85 -4.72
CA PRO A 93 -2.32 -11.27 -4.63
C PRO A 93 -3.54 -11.66 -5.44
N ALA A 94 -3.64 -12.95 -5.78
CA ALA A 94 -4.73 -13.48 -6.61
C ALA A 94 -6.00 -13.73 -5.78
N THR A 95 -5.86 -14.32 -4.59
CA THR A 95 -6.99 -14.70 -3.74
C THR A 95 -7.38 -13.58 -2.77
N ASP A 96 -8.65 -13.59 -2.32
CA ASP A 96 -9.14 -12.56 -1.40
C ASP A 96 -8.49 -12.64 -0.01
N GLU A 97 -8.19 -13.86 0.46
CA GLU A 97 -7.47 -14.07 1.72
C GLU A 97 -6.06 -13.46 1.67
N GLU A 98 -5.33 -13.71 0.58
CA GLU A 98 -3.99 -13.15 0.43
C GLU A 98 -4.02 -11.63 0.26
N LYS A 99 -5.05 -11.05 -0.37
CA LYS A 99 -5.21 -9.58 -0.46
C LYS A 99 -5.40 -8.97 0.92
N GLN A 100 -6.22 -9.58 1.78
CA GLN A 100 -6.38 -9.13 3.16
C GLN A 100 -5.06 -9.23 3.94
N LEU A 101 -4.32 -10.32 3.75
CA LEU A 101 -3.02 -10.49 4.38
C LEU A 101 -2.00 -9.47 3.88
N ALA A 102 -1.95 -9.21 2.58
CA ALA A 102 -1.08 -8.18 1.98
C ALA A 102 -1.41 -6.79 2.53
N LEU A 103 -2.69 -6.44 2.64
CA LEU A 103 -3.13 -5.19 3.23
C LEU A 103 -2.70 -5.09 4.71
N THR A 104 -2.87 -6.17 5.47
CA THR A 104 -2.43 -6.26 6.87
C THR A 104 -0.91 -6.06 7.00
N ARG A 105 -0.12 -6.66 6.10
CA ARG A 105 1.34 -6.50 6.07
C ARG A 105 1.75 -5.06 5.75
N LEU A 106 1.09 -4.39 4.81
CA LEU A 106 1.34 -2.98 4.49
C LEU A 106 1.03 -2.07 5.67
N TRP A 107 -0.11 -2.31 6.35
CA TRP A 107 -0.46 -1.58 7.57
C TRP A 107 0.58 -1.79 8.66
N ARG A 108 0.91 -3.04 8.94
CA ARG A 108 1.92 -3.41 9.93
C ARG A 108 3.26 -2.76 9.62
N LEU A 109 3.74 -2.85 8.38
CA LEU A 109 4.98 -2.20 7.95
C LEU A 109 4.91 -0.69 8.15
N SER A 110 3.81 -0.04 7.77
CA SER A 110 3.62 1.42 7.95
C SER A 110 3.55 1.83 9.42
N GLY A 111 3.09 0.96 10.30
CA GLY A 111 2.83 1.27 11.72
C GLY A 111 1.57 2.08 11.93
N LEU A 112 0.74 2.17 10.90
CA LEU A 112 -0.57 2.82 10.92
C LEU A 112 -1.66 1.76 11.05
N SER A 113 -2.81 2.18 11.56
CA SER A 113 -4.03 1.38 11.57
C SER A 113 -4.96 1.85 10.45
N PRO A 114 -5.69 0.94 9.78
CA PRO A 114 -6.87 1.35 9.02
C PRO A 114 -7.88 1.96 10.00
N LEU A 115 -8.36 3.17 9.70
CA LEU A 115 -9.45 3.82 10.45
C LEU A 115 -10.81 3.29 10.00
#